data_AF-A0A9X4QWB2-F1
#
_entry.id   AF-A0A9X4QWB2-F1
#
_cell.length_a   1.000
_cell.length_b   1.000
_cell.length_c   1.000
_cell.angle_alpha   90.00
_cell.angle_beta   90.00
_cell.angle_gamma   90.00
#
_symmetry.space_group_name_H-M   'P 1'
#
loop_
_entity.id
_entity.type
_entity.pdbx_description
1 polymer ?
#
loop_
_entity_poly.entity_id
_entity_poly.type
_entity_poly.pdbx_seq_one_letter_code
_entity_poly.pdbx_strand_id
1 'polypeptide(L)'
;MDPQSADNKHKFEVIDQLQQLAHESGISLADMAIAFTQAHPAVTSTLWGPRTFEQLKSYMAGAQTRLGADVLDAIDAIVPPGRRIDDKEQTWMPHWMNTEKRRRHVY
;
A
#
# COMPACT_ATOMS: atom_id res chain seq x y z
N MET A 1 16.55 -4.75 -12.42
CA MET A 1 15.75 -5.47 -11.39
C MET A 1 15.59 -6.88 -11.90
N ASP A 2 16.13 -7.88 -11.19
CA ASP A 2 16.03 -9.30 -11.59
C ASP A 2 14.76 -9.90 -10.97
N PRO A 3 13.72 -10.23 -11.75
CA PRO A 3 12.47 -10.80 -11.22
C PRO A 3 12.68 -12.12 -10.47
N GLN A 4 13.78 -12.82 -10.72
CA GLN A 4 14.09 -14.12 -10.13
C GLN A 4 14.85 -14.04 -8.80
N SER A 5 15.20 -12.84 -8.34
CA SER A 5 15.79 -12.67 -7.00
C SER A 5 14.81 -13.14 -5.93
N ALA A 6 15.33 -13.70 -4.82
CA ALA A 6 14.49 -14.20 -3.73
C ALA A 6 13.57 -13.10 -3.16
N ASP A 7 14.06 -11.85 -3.07
CA ASP A 7 13.27 -10.71 -2.60
C ASP A 7 12.10 -10.38 -3.55
N ASN A 8 12.32 -10.48 -4.87
CA ASN A 8 11.27 -10.23 -5.85
C ASN A 8 10.25 -11.38 -5.90
N LYS A 9 10.69 -12.63 -5.69
CA LYS A 9 9.77 -13.78 -5.59
C LYS A 9 8.74 -13.57 -4.47
N HIS A 10 9.18 -13.19 -3.27
CA HIS A 10 8.27 -12.94 -2.16
C HIS A 10 7.28 -11.80 -2.47
N LYS A 11 7.74 -10.71 -3.09
CA LYS A 11 6.84 -9.63 -3.53
C LYS A 11 5.77 -10.12 -4.49
N PHE A 12 6.14 -10.94 -5.47
CA PHE A 12 5.19 -11.49 -6.43
C PHE A 12 4.19 -12.44 -5.76
N GLU A 13 4.61 -13.28 -4.82
CA GLU A 13 3.71 -14.14 -4.03
C GLU A 13 2.67 -13.33 -3.23
N VAL A 14 3.08 -12.20 -2.65
CA VAL A 14 2.16 -11.29 -1.95
C VAL A 14 1.21 -10.59 -2.93
N ILE A 15 1.72 -10.15 -4.08
CA ILE A 15 0.91 -9.53 -5.14
C ILE A 15 -0.14 -10.49 -5.66
N ASP A 16 0.19 -11.77 -5.85
CA ASP A 16 -0.73 -12.81 -6.32
C ASP A 16 -1.87 -13.03 -5.32
N GLN A 17 -1.56 -13.09 -4.02
CA GLN A 17 -2.57 -13.19 -2.96
C GLN A 17 -3.51 -11.98 -2.94
N LEU A 18 -2.97 -10.77 -3.08
CA LEU A 18 -3.80 -9.56 -3.14
C LEU A 18 -4.64 -9.51 -4.42
N GLN A 19 -4.12 -10.01 -5.55
CA GLN A 19 -4.88 -10.13 -6.80
C GLN A 19 -6.08 -11.06 -6.63
N GLN A 20 -5.86 -12.20 -5.99
CA GLN A 20 -6.91 -13.17 -5.69
C GLN A 20 -7.99 -12.54 -4.77
N LEU A 21 -7.58 -11.86 -3.70
CA LEU A 21 -8.50 -11.18 -2.79
C LEU A 21 -9.33 -10.09 -3.51
N ALA A 22 -8.70 -9.31 -4.38
CA ALA A 22 -9.39 -8.29 -5.17
C ALA A 22 -10.48 -8.92 -6.06
N HIS A 23 -10.11 -10.02 -6.75
CA HIS A 23 -11.02 -10.77 -7.59
C HIS A 23 -12.22 -11.33 -6.80
N GLU A 24 -11.97 -11.93 -5.63
CA GLU A 24 -13.02 -12.41 -4.72
C GLU A 24 -13.93 -11.29 -4.20
N SER A 25 -13.36 -10.09 -4.03
CA SER A 25 -14.09 -8.87 -3.63
C SER A 25 -14.79 -8.17 -4.80
N GLY A 26 -14.69 -8.69 -6.03
CA GLY A 26 -15.33 -8.14 -7.22
C GLY A 26 -14.74 -6.81 -7.71
N ILE A 27 -13.51 -6.48 -7.33
CA ILE A 27 -12.82 -5.23 -7.74
C ILE A 27 -11.45 -5.52 -8.34
N SER A 28 -10.89 -4.55 -9.08
CA SER A 28 -9.51 -4.68 -9.55
C SER A 28 -8.51 -4.47 -8.41
N LEU A 29 -7.31 -5.05 -8.51
CA LEU A 29 -6.23 -4.80 -7.55
C LEU A 29 -5.87 -3.30 -7.50
N ALA A 30 -5.95 -2.60 -8.63
CA ALA A 30 -5.72 -1.15 -8.70
C ALA A 30 -6.77 -0.37 -7.90
N ASP A 31 -8.05 -0.71 -8.04
CA ASP A 31 -9.13 -0.08 -7.28
C ASP A 31 -9.01 -0.38 -5.78
N MET A 32 -8.67 -1.62 -5.43
CA MET A 32 -8.43 -2.01 -4.04
C MET A 32 -7.29 -1.22 -3.43
N ALA A 33 -6.17 -1.04 -4.14
CA ALA A 33 -5.03 -0.26 -3.64
C ALA A 33 -5.40 1.23 -3.42
N ILE A 34 -6.17 1.83 -4.33
CA ILE A 34 -6.65 3.21 -4.19
C ILE A 34 -7.61 3.33 -3.00
N ALA A 35 -8.57 2.40 -2.87
CA ALA A 35 -9.54 2.41 -1.77
C ALA A 35 -8.86 2.16 -0.41
N PHE A 36 -7.87 1.27 -0.35
CA PHE A 36 -7.11 0.98 0.86
C PHE A 36 -6.44 2.22 1.46
N THR A 37 -5.79 3.04 0.63
CA THR A 37 -5.17 4.29 1.12
C THR A 37 -6.18 5.24 1.77
N GLN A 38 -7.41 5.28 1.26
CA GLN A 38 -8.48 6.16 1.76
C GLN A 38 -9.24 5.57 2.95
N ALA A 39 -9.06 4.27 3.23
CA ALA A 39 -9.70 3.62 4.38
C ALA A 39 -9.13 4.11 5.71
N HIS A 40 -7.88 4.58 5.72
CA HIS A 40 -7.25 5.06 6.94
C HIS A 40 -7.72 6.49 7.30
N PRO A 41 -8.28 6.73 8.50
CA PRO A 41 -8.93 8.00 8.84
C PRO A 41 -8.00 9.22 8.85
N ALA A 42 -6.69 9.00 9.00
CA ALA A 42 -5.68 10.08 8.93
C ALA A 42 -5.26 10.47 7.50
N VAL A 43 -5.75 9.80 6.46
CA VAL A 43 -5.41 10.11 5.07
C VAL A 43 -6.43 11.08 4.48
N THR A 44 -5.98 12.29 4.14
CA THR A 44 -6.83 13.32 3.52
C THR A 44 -6.98 13.13 2.01
N SER A 45 -5.90 12.68 1.33
CA SER A 45 -5.89 12.50 -0.11
C SER A 45 -4.92 11.40 -0.54
N THR A 46 -5.28 10.72 -1.63
CA THR A 46 -4.42 9.75 -2.31
C THR A 46 -3.84 10.41 -3.55
N LEU A 47 -2.52 10.39 -3.67
CA LEU A 47 -1.83 10.90 -4.86
C LEU A 47 -1.82 9.82 -5.94
N TRP A 48 -2.21 10.19 -7.17
CA TRP A 48 -2.19 9.31 -8.33
C TRP A 48 -1.28 9.88 -9.42
N GLY A 49 -0.65 9.00 -10.21
CA GLY A 49 0.21 9.38 -11.33
C GLY A 49 -0.23 8.83 -12.69
N PRO A 50 -1.51 9.02 -13.13
CA PRO A 50 -1.94 8.53 -14.43
C PRO A 50 -1.21 9.27 -15.55
N ARG A 51 -0.76 8.54 -16.57
CA ARG A 51 -0.14 9.07 -17.79
C ARG A 51 -1.12 9.13 -18.96
N THR A 52 -2.29 8.51 -18.84
CA THR A 52 -3.34 8.52 -19.85
C THR A 52 -4.69 8.84 -19.22
N PHE A 53 -5.63 9.31 -20.05
CA PHE A 53 -6.98 9.62 -19.59
C PHE A 53 -7.76 8.36 -19.16
N GLU A 54 -7.49 7.22 -19.80
CA GLU A 54 -8.07 5.94 -19.43
C GLU A 54 -7.62 5.49 -18.03
N GLN A 55 -6.34 5.66 -17.70
CA GLN A 55 -5.83 5.42 -16.34
C GLN A 55 -6.51 6.33 -15.32
N LEU A 56 -6.71 7.61 -15.65
CA LEU A 56 -7.42 8.53 -14.78
C LEU A 56 -8.87 8.06 -14.51
N LYS A 57 -9.61 7.66 -15.56
CA LYS A 57 -10.97 7.13 -15.40
C LYS A 57 -10.98 5.88 -14.52
N SER A 58 -10.03 4.97 -14.72
CA SER A 58 -9.90 3.77 -13.89
C SER A 58 -9.65 4.15 -12.43
N TYR A 59 -8.73 5.08 -12.15
CA TYR A 59 -8.44 5.52 -10.77
C TYR A 59 -9.63 6.20 -10.09
N MET A 60 -10.45 6.95 -10.85
CA MET A 60 -11.66 7.57 -10.32
C MET A 60 -12.71 6.54 -9.88
N ALA A 61 -12.76 5.36 -10.49
CA ALA A 61 -13.64 4.27 -10.05
C ALA A 61 -13.20 3.77 -8.67
N GLY A 62 -11.92 3.40 -8.53
CA GLY A 62 -11.33 3.01 -7.23
C GLY A 62 -11.44 4.08 -6.14
N ALA A 63 -11.43 5.36 -6.50
CA ALA A 63 -11.61 6.47 -5.54
C ALA A 63 -12.97 6.45 -4.82
N GLN A 64 -14.01 5.95 -5.51
CA GLN A 64 -15.37 5.88 -4.98
C GLN A 64 -15.61 4.58 -4.21
N THR A 65 -14.74 3.57 -4.37
CA THR A 65 -14.82 2.29 -3.67
C THR A 65 -14.57 2.48 -2.17
N ARG A 66 -15.31 1.72 -1.36
CA ARG A 66 -15.10 1.59 0.09
C ARG A 66 -14.88 0.13 0.41
N LEU A 67 -13.75 -0.18 1.05
CA LEU A 67 -13.45 -1.55 1.47
C LEU A 67 -14.24 -1.87 2.74
N GLY A 68 -14.83 -3.06 2.77
CA GLY A 68 -15.44 -3.61 3.98
C GLY A 68 -14.37 -4.00 5.00
N ALA A 69 -14.79 -4.16 6.26
CA ALA A 69 -13.90 -4.60 7.34
C ALA A 69 -13.30 -5.99 7.06
N ASP A 70 -14.09 -6.88 6.47
CA ASP A 70 -13.67 -8.21 6.02
C ASP A 70 -12.52 -8.17 4.99
N VAL A 71 -12.61 -7.27 4.01
CA VAL A 71 -11.55 -7.09 3.01
C VAL A 71 -10.30 -6.49 3.65
N LEU A 72 -10.45 -5.54 4.56
CA LEU A 72 -9.33 -4.94 5.30
C LEU A 72 -8.63 -5.97 6.19
N ASP A 73 -9.39 -6.79 6.91
CA ASP A 73 -8.86 -7.89 7.74
C ASP A 73 -8.14 -8.93 6.88
N ALA A 74 -8.64 -9.23 5.68
CA ALA A 74 -7.98 -10.12 4.73
C ALA A 74 -6.67 -9.53 4.18
N ILE A 75 -6.63 -8.21 3.91
CA ILE A 75 -5.38 -7.52 3.55
C ILE A 75 -4.37 -7.63 4.69
N ASP A 76 -4.79 -7.40 5.93
CA ASP A 76 -3.93 -7.49 7.12
C ASP A 76 -3.39 -8.91 7.35
N ALA A 77 -4.16 -9.94 6.99
CA ALA A 77 -3.70 -11.32 7.03
C ALA A 77 -2.59 -11.61 6.00
N ILE A 78 -2.65 -10.98 4.81
CA ILE A 78 -1.63 -11.12 3.75
C ILE A 78 -0.39 -10.27 4.08
N VAL A 79 -0.60 -9.02 4.50
CA VAL A 79 0.45 -8.05 4.85
C VAL A 79 0.12 -7.46 6.23
N PRO A 80 0.74 -7.97 7.31
CA PRO A 80 0.45 -7.48 8.65
C PRO A 80 0.70 -5.97 8.81
N PRO A 81 -0.12 -5.25 9.60
CA PRO A 81 0.06 -3.84 9.83
C PRO A 81 1.48 -3.45 10.26
N GLY A 82 1.99 -2.36 9.71
CA GLY A 82 3.33 -1.86 10.00
C GLY A 82 4.47 -2.65 9.34
N ARG A 83 4.17 -3.65 8.49
CA ARG A 83 5.19 -4.37 7.73
C ARG A 83 5.53 -3.67 6.42
N ARG A 84 6.81 -3.69 6.10
CA ARG A 84 7.33 -3.50 4.74
C ARG A 84 7.66 -4.86 4.17
N ILE A 85 7.37 -5.07 2.89
CA ILE A 85 7.74 -6.30 2.18
C ILE A 85 9.21 -6.29 1.75
N ASP A 86 9.83 -5.11 1.64
CA ASP A 86 11.24 -4.95 1.31
C ASP A 86 11.96 -4.00 2.29
N ASP A 87 12.88 -4.57 3.07
CA ASP A 87 13.74 -3.85 3.99
C ASP A 87 14.92 -3.16 3.27
N LYS A 88 15.36 -3.67 2.12
CA LYS A 88 16.48 -3.12 1.34
C LYS A 88 16.10 -1.84 0.60
N GLU A 89 14.82 -1.62 0.34
CA GLU A 89 14.33 -0.36 -0.24
C GLU A 89 14.38 0.82 0.76
N GLN A 90 14.69 0.59 2.04
CA GLN A 90 14.89 1.68 3.00
C GLN A 90 16.29 2.30 2.84
N THR A 91 16.49 2.98 1.72
CA THR A 91 17.77 3.61 1.37
C THR A 91 18.04 4.90 2.16
N TRP A 92 17.03 5.48 2.80
CA TRP A 92 17.17 6.72 3.54
C TRP A 92 16.27 6.76 4.78
N MET A 93 16.91 6.85 5.95
CA MET A 93 16.26 7.22 7.20
C MET A 93 16.73 8.62 7.60
N PRO A 94 15.86 9.64 7.58
CA PRO A 94 16.27 10.94 8.04
C PRO A 94 16.69 10.90 9.51
N HIS A 95 17.83 11.51 9.82
CA HIS A 95 18.42 11.51 11.15
C HIS A 95 17.49 12.08 12.24
N TRP A 96 16.56 12.97 11.88
CA TRP A 96 15.56 13.55 12.80
C TRP A 96 14.45 12.56 13.22
N MET A 97 14.31 11.40 12.57
CA MET A 97 13.40 10.33 13.01
C MET A 97 14.01 9.37 14.03
N ASN A 98 15.31 9.47 14.32
CA ASN A 98 16.00 8.66 15.34
C ASN A 98 15.36 8.90 16.73
N THR A 99 15.08 7.82 17.45
CA THR A 99 14.55 7.82 18.83
C THR A 99 15.32 8.77 19.75
N GLU A 100 16.64 8.84 19.62
CA GLU A 100 17.50 9.75 20.40
C GLU A 100 17.21 11.24 20.17
N LYS A 101 16.71 11.60 18.98
CA LYS A 101 16.37 12.98 18.59
C LYS A 101 14.92 13.35 18.90
N ARG A 102 14.10 12.42 19.41
CA ARG A 102 12.68 12.66 19.72
C ARG A 102 12.46 13.47 21.01
N ARG A 103 13.46 13.55 21.90
CA ARG A 103 13.40 14.44 23.06
C ARG A 103 13.69 15.87 22.61
N ARG A 104 12.66 16.72 22.65
CA ARG A 104 12.82 18.17 22.62
C ARG A 104 13.48 18.59 23.93
N HIS A 105 14.74 19.03 23.88
CA HIS A 105 15.31 19.80 24.97
C HIS A 105 14.63 21.17 24.95
N VAL A 106 13.65 21.37 25.82
CA VAL A 106 13.12 22.70 26.11
C VAL A 106 14.18 23.41 26.94
N TYR A 107 14.66 24.55 26.46
CA TYR A 107 15.57 25.44 27.18
C TYR A 107 14.77 26.58 27.80
#